data_AF-A0A2M8KRS0-F1
#
_entry.id   AF-A0A2M8KRS0-F1
#
_cell.length_a   1.000
_cell.length_b   1.000
_cell.length_c   1.000
_cell.angle_alpha   90.00
_cell.angle_beta   90.00
_cell.angle_gamma   90.00
#
_symmetry.space_group_name_H-M   'P 1'
#
loop_
_entity.id
_entity.type
_entity.pdbx_description
1 polymer ?
#
loop_
_entity_poly.entity_id
_entity_poly.type
_entity_poly.pdbx_seq_one_letter_code
_entity_poly.pdbx_strand_id
1 'polypeptide(L)'
;MARCFLCLKTNQTGYRVSHSAIKTKRVFKANLHKLRMRYGAGVVKRTVCSKCYKRMKNIFWEGKPLTFTPLSFIHQKDLKEKTPQEQKPSTN
;
A
#
# COMPACT_ATOMS: atom_id res chain seq x y z
N MET A 1 -8.09 -11.23 -8.06
CA MET A 1 -6.62 -11.28 -8.23
C MET A 1 -5.97 -10.33 -7.22
N ALA A 2 -4.83 -10.67 -6.64
CA ALA A 2 -4.10 -9.71 -5.80
C ALA A 2 -3.53 -8.58 -6.68
N ARG A 3 -3.68 -7.32 -6.24
CA ARG A 3 -3.13 -6.13 -6.88
C ARG A 3 -2.13 -5.45 -5.95
N CYS A 4 -1.15 -4.74 -6.50
CA CYS A 4 -0.29 -3.89 -5.70
C CYS A 4 -1.12 -2.79 -5.03
N PHE A 5 -0.95 -2.60 -3.73
CA PHE A 5 -1.65 -1.54 -2.99
C PHE A 5 -1.27 -0.12 -3.46
N LEU A 6 -0.01 0.08 -3.89
CA LEU A 6 0.53 1.42 -4.19
C LEU A 6 0.35 1.82 -5.65
N CYS A 7 0.74 0.95 -6.59
CA CYS A 7 0.74 1.26 -8.02
C CYS A 7 -0.28 0.43 -8.82
N LEU A 8 -1.13 -0.33 -8.14
CA LEU A 8 -2.25 -1.08 -8.73
C LEU A 8 -1.86 -2.12 -9.79
N LYS A 9 -0.57 -2.46 -9.93
CA LYS A 9 -0.10 -3.52 -10.82
C LYS A 9 -0.89 -4.80 -10.61
N THR A 10 -1.43 -5.31 -11.72
CA THR A 10 -2.16 -6.56 -11.83
C THR A 10 -1.46 -7.50 -12.81
N ASN A 11 -1.95 -8.73 -12.89
CA ASN A 11 -1.47 -9.69 -13.88
C ASN A 11 -1.89 -9.24 -15.28
N GLN A 12 -0.99 -9.43 -16.25
CA GLN A 12 -1.25 -9.12 -17.65
C GLN A 12 -1.46 -10.43 -18.41
N THR A 13 -2.30 -10.42 -19.43
CA THR A 13 -2.50 -11.56 -20.34
C THR A 13 -1.78 -11.30 -21.64
N GLY A 14 -1.24 -12.35 -22.26
CA GLY A 14 -0.66 -12.26 -23.59
C GLY A 14 -0.29 -13.63 -24.15
N TYR A 15 0.66 -13.67 -25.08
CA TYR A 15 1.05 -14.89 -25.76
C TYR A 15 2.52 -15.25 -25.52
N ARG A 16 2.83 -16.54 -25.47
CA ARG A 16 4.17 -17.07 -25.72
C ARG A 16 4.24 -17.38 -27.20
N VAL A 17 5.14 -16.71 -27.90
CA VAL A 17 5.35 -16.86 -29.35
C VAL A 17 6.58 -17.75 -29.53
N SER A 18 6.44 -18.88 -30.24
CA SER A 18 7.58 -19.71 -30.63
C SER A 18 8.34 -19.06 -31.80
N HIS A 19 9.52 -19.57 -32.11
CA HIS A 19 10.27 -19.15 -33.30
C HIS A 19 9.46 -19.37 -34.60
N SER A 20 8.59 -20.39 -34.64
CA SER A 20 7.62 -20.66 -35.70
C SER A 20 6.32 -19.84 -35.62
N ALA A 21 6.29 -18.78 -34.82
CA ALA A 21 5.14 -17.89 -34.61
C ALA A 21 3.87 -18.55 -34.04
N ILE A 22 3.97 -19.75 -33.45
CA ILE A 22 2.86 -20.40 -32.75
C ILE A 22 2.58 -19.62 -31.45
N LYS A 23 1.34 -19.16 -31.30
CA LYS A 23 0.91 -18.33 -30.17
C LYS A 23 0.15 -19.19 -29.16
N THR A 24 0.71 -19.34 -27.96
CA THR A 24 0.02 -19.99 -26.83
C THR A 24 -0.34 -18.95 -25.78
N LYS A 25 -1.55 -19.02 -25.22
CA LYS A 25 -2.01 -18.06 -24.18
C LYS A 25 -1.14 -18.21 -22.93
N ARG A 26 -0.70 -17.10 -22.34
CA ARG A 26 -0.02 -17.07 -21.05
C ARG A 26 -0.49 -15.91 -20.18
N VAL A 27 -0.33 -16.07 -18.88
CA VAL A 27 -0.56 -15.02 -17.89
C VAL A 27 0.79 -14.57 -17.33
N PHE A 28 1.08 -13.28 -17.44
CA PHE A 28 2.21 -12.63 -16.79
C PHE A 28 1.80 -12.25 -15.37
N LYS A 29 2.20 -13.06 -14.40
CA LYS A 29 1.94 -12.80 -12.99
C LYS A 29 2.73 -11.57 -12.52
N ALA A 30 2.07 -10.65 -11.82
CA ALA A 30 2.75 -9.56 -11.16
C ALA A 30 3.58 -10.11 -9.97
N ASN A 31 4.83 -9.68 -9.85
CA ASN A 31 5.69 -10.08 -8.73
C ASN A 31 5.28 -9.31 -7.46
N LEU A 32 4.33 -9.88 -6.71
CA LEU A 32 3.70 -9.31 -5.53
C LEU A 32 4.21 -9.99 -4.25
N HIS A 33 4.53 -9.19 -3.24
CA HIS A 33 5.02 -9.63 -1.94
C HIS A 33 4.21 -8.99 -0.81
N LYS A 34 4.22 -9.60 0.37
CA LYS A 34 3.61 -9.04 1.58
C LYS A 34 4.65 -8.20 2.32
N LEU A 35 4.32 -6.94 2.61
CA LEU A 35 5.19 -6.01 3.34
C LEU A 35 4.45 -5.42 4.53
N ARG A 36 5.14 -5.23 5.66
CA ARG A 36 4.68 -4.44 6.81
C ARG A 36 5.01 -2.97 6.55
N MET A 37 4.02 -2.09 6.60
CA MET A 37 4.18 -0.65 6.42
C MET A 37 3.64 0.10 7.63
N ARG A 38 4.30 1.22 7.99
CA ARG A 38 3.87 2.13 9.06
C ARG A 38 2.88 3.16 8.50
N TYR A 39 1.71 3.28 9.14
CA TYR A 39 0.65 4.23 8.83
C TYR A 39 0.28 4.99 10.12
N GLY A 40 0.58 6.28 10.22
CA GLY A 40 0.30 7.04 11.43
C GLY A 40 0.86 6.32 12.67
N ALA A 41 -0.03 5.89 13.58
CA ALA A 41 0.30 5.15 14.81
C ALA A 41 0.41 3.61 14.66
N GLY A 42 0.05 3.02 13.50
CA GLY A 42 -0.07 1.56 13.34
C GLY A 42 0.85 0.94 12.28
N VAL A 43 1.07 -0.39 12.40
CA VAL A 43 1.80 -1.20 11.38
C VAL A 43 0.83 -2.17 10.72
N VAL A 44 0.70 -2.11 9.40
CA VAL A 44 -0.24 -2.95 8.63
C VAL A 44 0.50 -3.76 7.57
N LYS A 45 0.11 -5.03 7.38
CA LYS A 45 0.58 -5.88 6.28
C LYS A 45 -0.22 -5.60 5.01
N ARG A 46 0.44 -5.27 3.90
CA ARG A 46 -0.20 -5.09 2.59
C ARG A 46 0.58 -5.77 1.48
N THR A 47 -0.12 -6.04 0.39
CA THR A 47 0.43 -6.67 -0.81
C THR A 47 0.99 -5.62 -1.75
N VAL A 48 2.27 -5.73 -2.11
CA VAL A 48 3.03 -4.71 -2.81
C VAL A 48 3.91 -5.36 -3.88
N CYS A 49 4.06 -4.74 -5.04
CA CYS A 49 4.96 -5.25 -6.08
C CYS A 49 6.45 -5.10 -5.69
N SER A 50 7.33 -5.91 -6.26
CA SER A 50 8.78 -5.87 -5.98
C SER A 50 9.43 -4.48 -6.12
N LYS A 51 9.01 -3.67 -7.12
CA LYS A 51 9.51 -2.29 -7.31
C LYS A 51 9.14 -1.39 -6.13
N CYS A 52 7.88 -1.46 -5.70
CA CYS A 52 7.41 -0.70 -4.55
C CYS A 52 7.93 -1.28 -3.23
N TYR A 53 8.15 -2.60 -3.14
CA TYR A 53 8.73 -3.27 -1.97
C TYR A 53 10.11 -2.71 -1.65
N LYS A 54 10.98 -2.55 -2.65
CA LYS A 54 12.31 -1.95 -2.48
C LYS A 54 12.22 -0.52 -1.92
N ARG A 55 11.38 0.33 -2.51
CA ARG A 55 11.20 1.73 -2.06
C ARG A 55 10.66 1.80 -0.63
N MET A 56 9.67 0.96 -0.31
CA MET A 56 9.01 0.95 1.00
C MET A 56 9.87 0.32 2.09
N LYS A 57 10.73 -0.66 1.76
CA LYS A 57 11.68 -1.23 2.71
C LYS A 57 12.58 -0.13 3.28
N ASN A 58 13.12 0.73 2.43
CA ASN A 58 14.01 1.82 2.86
C ASN A 58 13.28 2.83 3.76
N ILE A 59 12.09 3.30 3.33
CA ILE A 59 11.25 4.22 4.11
C ILE A 59 10.86 3.62 5.47
N PHE A 60 10.61 2.31 5.53
CA PHE A 60 10.30 1.62 6.77
C PHE A 60 11.46 1.66 7.76
N TRP A 61 12.70 1.43 7.31
CA TRP A 61 13.90 1.49 8.17
C TRP A 61 14.21 2.91 8.64
N GLU A 62 13.90 3.93 7.84
CA GLU A 62 14.03 5.34 8.21
C GLU A 62 13.02 5.79 9.29
N GLY A 63 12.07 4.95 9.70
CA GLY A 63 11.09 5.30 10.72
C GLY A 63 9.97 6.22 10.24
N LYS A 64 9.98 6.62 8.97
CA LYS A 64 9.03 7.59 8.42
C LYS A 64 7.66 6.93 8.17
N PRO A 65 6.56 7.51 8.66
CA PRO A 65 5.22 7.07 8.26
C PRO A 65 4.96 7.45 6.81
N LEU A 66 4.09 6.70 6.12
CA LEU A 66 3.60 7.12 4.82
C LEU A 66 2.73 8.38 4.98
N THR A 67 3.08 9.46 4.27
CA THR A 67 2.35 10.73 4.31
C THR A 67 0.93 10.60 3.75
N PHE A 68 0.72 9.69 2.80
CA PHE A 68 -0.60 9.31 2.32
C PHE A 68 -1.17 8.18 3.20
N THR A 69 -1.80 8.57 4.31
CA THR A 69 -2.70 7.69 5.07
C THR A 69 -4.10 7.84 4.46
N PRO A 70 -4.56 6.91 3.61
CA PRO A 70 -5.93 6.99 3.10
C PRO A 70 -6.90 6.89 4.29
N LEU A 71 -7.88 7.82 4.39
CA LEU A 71 -8.84 7.87 5.51
C LEU A 71 -9.50 6.52 5.82
N SER A 72 -9.69 5.68 4.80
CA SER A 72 -10.20 4.30 4.92
C SER A 72 -9.40 3.35 5.83
N PHE A 73 -8.19 3.74 6.27
CA PHE A 73 -7.30 2.95 7.12
C PHE A 73 -7.21 3.47 8.56
N ILE A 74 -7.80 4.63 8.85
CA ILE A 74 -7.87 5.17 10.20
C ILE A 74 -9.06 4.48 10.88
N HIS A 75 -8.83 3.79 12.00
CA HIS A 75 -9.95 3.32 12.82
C HIS A 75 -10.68 4.58 13.33
N GLN A 76 -12.03 4.59 13.33
CA GLN A 76 -12.82 5.74 13.78
C GLN A 76 -12.47 6.24 15.20
N LYS A 77 -11.79 5.42 16.01
CA LYS A 77 -11.25 5.78 17.33
C LYS A 77 -10.10 6.79 17.25
N ASP A 78 -9.21 6.66 16.27
CA ASP A 78 -8.06 7.57 16.07
C ASP A 78 -8.47 8.95 15.51
N LEU A 79 -9.67 9.04 14.91
CA LEU A 79 -10.28 10.33 14.51
C LEU A 79 -10.85 11.10 15.71
N LYS A 80 -11.33 10.38 16.74
CA LYS A 80 -11.89 10.98 17.96
C LYS A 80 -10.81 11.53 18.90
N GLU A 81 -9.60 10.97 18.88
CA GLU A 81 -8.48 11.45 19.71
C GLU A 81 -7.85 12.75 19.16
N LYS A 82 -8.13 13.10 17.90
CA LYS A 82 -7.60 14.31 17.25
C LYS A 82 -8.51 15.53 17.29
N THR A 83 -9.73 15.44 17.83
CA THR A 83 -10.51 16.64 18.16
C THR A 83 -9.81 17.34 19.33
N PRO A 84 -9.22 18.54 19.13
CA PRO A 84 -8.74 19.34 20.25
C PRO A 84 -9.97 19.63 21.11
N GLN A 85 -9.93 19.27 22.40
CA GLN A 85 -10.94 19.75 23.31
C GLN A 85 -10.85 21.27 23.32
N GLU A 86 -11.91 21.89 22.82
CA GLU A 86 -12.20 23.31 22.83
C GLU A 86 -12.05 23.80 24.27
N GLN A 87 -10.90 24.38 24.60
CA GLN A 87 -10.70 25.08 25.85
C GLN A 87 -11.57 26.34 25.80
N LYS A 88 -12.80 26.22 26.27
CA LYS A 88 -13.63 27.40 26.55
C LYS A 88 -12.88 28.21 27.60
N PRO A 89 -12.50 29.46 27.34
CA PRO A 89 -11.93 30.30 28.38
C PRO A 89 -13.00 30.50 29.46
N SER A 90 -12.66 30.10 30.69
CA SER A 90 -13.46 30.38 31.88
C SER A 90 -13.53 31.90 32.06
N THR A 91 -14.71 32.47 31.83
CA THR A 91 -15.04 33.83 32.24
C THR A 91 -15.12 33.87 33.77
N ASN A 92 -14.19 34.57 34.41
CA ASN A 92 -14.33 35.09 35.76
C ASN A 92 -14.92 36.51 35.70
#